data_AF-S5TNT0-F1
#
_entry.id   AF-S5TNT0-F1
#
_cell.length_a   1.000
_cell.length_b   1.000
_cell.length_c   1.000
_cell.angle_alpha   90.00
_cell.angle_beta   90.00
_cell.angle_gamma   90.00
#
_symmetry.space_group_name_H-M   'P 1'
#
loop_
_entity.id
_entity.type
_entity.pdbx_description
1 polymer ?
#
loop_
_entity_poly.entity_id
_entity_poly.type
_entity_poly.pdbx_seq_one_letter_code
_entity_poly.pdbx_strand_id
1 'polypeptide(L)'
;MQKSGIQRELVTLGIQCMKDHPLSLSDIRAFRNKMMPNGHDAKCFAACLFKKIGVMDNRGMISPAKARENAKKVLKGESDEHLKNVDEIMEKCSTVNQQKTNDGSKGCDRAKLAFGCFTENAPK
;
A
#
# COMPACT_ATOMS: atom_id res chain seq x y z
N MET A 1 -2.17 -20.05 -10.35
CA MET A 1 -3.17 -18.99 -10.67
C MET A 1 -3.87 -18.70 -9.34
N GLN A 2 -3.88 -17.52 -8.70
CA GLN A 2 -3.94 -16.14 -9.21
C GLN A 2 -3.14 -15.12 -8.33
N LYS A 3 -1.85 -14.91 -8.61
CA LYS A 3 -1.22 -13.57 -8.32
C LYS A 3 -1.96 -12.42 -9.04
N SER A 4 -2.86 -12.76 -9.97
CA SER A 4 -3.51 -11.85 -10.91
C SER A 4 -4.56 -10.93 -10.29
N GLY A 5 -5.25 -11.31 -9.22
CA GLY A 5 -6.31 -10.47 -8.62
C GLY A 5 -5.74 -9.20 -7.98
N ILE A 6 -4.83 -9.36 -7.02
CA ILE A 6 -4.15 -8.25 -6.35
C ILE A 6 -3.34 -7.42 -7.34
N GLN A 7 -2.55 -8.06 -8.22
CA GLN A 7 -1.74 -7.32 -9.19
C GLN A 7 -2.60 -6.48 -10.14
N ARG A 8 -3.72 -7.04 -10.62
CA ARG A 8 -4.66 -6.30 -11.48
C ARG A 8 -5.25 -5.10 -10.74
N GLU A 9 -5.71 -5.29 -9.51
CA GLU A 9 -6.28 -4.22 -8.69
C GLU A 9 -5.27 -3.09 -8.46
N LEU A 10 -4.03 -3.44 -8.10
CA LEU A 10 -2.94 -2.47 -7.91
C LEU A 10 -2.62 -1.71 -9.19
N VAL A 11 -2.61 -2.37 -10.36
CA VAL A 11 -2.38 -1.70 -11.64
C VAL A 11 -3.55 -0.77 -11.99
N THR A 12 -4.79 -1.24 -11.87
CA THR A 12 -5.99 -0.44 -12.18
C THR A 12 -6.08 0.82 -11.33
N LEU A 13 -5.91 0.70 -10.01
CA LEU A 13 -5.95 1.84 -9.11
C LEU A 13 -4.69 2.70 -9.19
N GLY A 14 -3.54 2.08 -9.48
CA GLY A 14 -2.27 2.78 -9.72
C GLY A 14 -2.36 3.74 -10.90
N ILE A 15 -2.94 3.33 -12.03
CA ILE A 15 -3.14 4.22 -13.19
C ILE A 15 -3.94 5.47 -12.82
N GLN A 16 -4.91 5.36 -11.91
CA GLN A 16 -5.66 6.52 -11.44
C GLN A 16 -4.78 7.47 -10.62
N CYS A 17 -3.93 6.94 -9.74
CA CYS A 17 -3.01 7.74 -8.92
C CYS A 17 -1.89 8.40 -9.73
N MET A 18 -1.48 7.81 -10.86
CA MET A 18 -0.47 8.41 -11.74
C MET A 18 -0.92 9.73 -12.38
N LYS A 19 -2.23 10.02 -12.41
CA LYS A 19 -2.74 11.30 -12.92
C LYS A 19 -2.32 12.47 -12.03
N ASP A 20 -2.32 12.27 -10.73
CA ASP A 20 -1.98 13.29 -9.74
C ASP A 20 -0.51 13.20 -9.30
N HIS A 21 0.06 12.00 -9.36
CA HIS A 21 1.43 11.69 -8.93
C HIS A 21 2.15 10.89 -10.03
N PRO A 22 2.61 11.57 -11.10
CA PRO A 22 3.22 10.90 -12.24
C PRO A 22 4.51 10.18 -11.80
N LEU A 23 4.69 8.98 -12.34
CA LEU A 23 5.87 8.15 -12.08
C LEU A 23 6.73 8.03 -13.33
N SER A 24 8.04 8.04 -13.13
CA SER A 24 8.99 7.67 -14.18
C SER A 24 8.98 6.15 -14.42
N LEU A 25 9.51 5.70 -15.56
CA LEU A 25 9.72 4.28 -15.83
C LEU A 25 10.67 3.62 -14.82
N SER A 26 11.60 4.39 -14.23
CA SER A 26 12.45 3.92 -13.13
C SER A 26 11.65 3.68 -11.85
N ASP A 27 10.73 4.59 -11.50
CA ASP A 27 9.90 4.46 -10.29
C ASP A 27 8.97 3.25 -10.40
N ILE A 28 8.35 3.05 -11.57
CA ILE A 28 7.51 1.89 -11.84
C ILE A 28 8.31 0.60 -11.69
N ARG A 29 9.54 0.55 -12.21
CA ARG A 29 10.43 -0.61 -12.06
C ARG A 29 10.81 -0.86 -10.60
N ALA A 30 11.13 0.19 -9.85
CA ALA A 30 11.43 0.09 -8.43
C ALA A 30 10.23 -0.47 -7.65
N PHE A 31 9.01 0.04 -7.86
CA PHE A 31 7.81 -0.51 -7.23
C PHE A 31 7.58 -1.99 -7.58
N ARG A 32 7.76 -2.39 -8.85
CA ARG A 32 7.66 -3.79 -9.27
C ARG A 32 8.69 -4.70 -8.58
N ASN A 33 9.86 -4.14 -8.26
CA ASN A 33 10.91 -4.82 -7.50
C ASN A 33 10.75 -4.68 -5.98
N LYS A 34 9.57 -4.25 -5.51
CA LYS A 34 9.28 -4.02 -4.08
C LYS A 34 10.24 -3.01 -3.43
N MET A 35 10.69 -2.03 -4.18
CA MET A 35 11.54 -0.93 -3.71
C MET A 35 10.77 0.37 -3.73
N MET A 36 10.85 1.14 -2.64
CA MET A 36 10.23 2.45 -2.57
C MET A 36 11.11 3.46 -3.32
N PRO A 37 10.65 4.07 -4.43
CA PRO A 37 11.41 5.11 -5.09
C PRO A 37 11.56 6.34 -4.20
N ASN A 38 12.62 7.09 -4.43
CA ASN A 38 12.82 8.39 -3.80
C ASN A 38 12.07 9.46 -4.61
N GLY A 39 11.63 10.54 -3.95
CA GLY A 39 10.91 11.63 -4.60
C GLY A 39 9.51 11.83 -4.02
N HIS A 40 9.00 13.06 -4.14
CA HIS A 40 7.70 13.43 -3.57
C HIS A 40 6.55 12.66 -4.23
N ASP A 41 6.52 12.62 -5.57
CA ASP A 41 5.44 11.97 -6.31
C ASP A 41 5.39 10.46 -6.06
N ALA A 42 6.53 9.77 -5.95
CA ALA A 42 6.55 8.35 -5.60
C ALA A 42 5.92 8.08 -4.22
N LYS A 43 6.23 8.91 -3.22
CA LYS A 43 5.60 8.82 -1.89
C LYS A 43 4.09 9.05 -1.95
N CYS A 44 3.67 10.07 -2.67
CA CYS A 44 2.26 10.44 -2.74
C CYS A 44 1.44 9.48 -3.64
N PHE A 45 2.05 8.93 -4.67
CA PHE A 45 1.51 7.82 -5.44
C PHE A 45 1.21 6.62 -4.53
N ALA A 46 2.17 6.22 -3.69
CA ALA A 46 1.96 5.11 -2.75
C ALA A 46 0.82 5.42 -1.76
N ALA A 47 0.76 6.65 -1.23
CA ALA A 47 -0.34 7.07 -0.35
C ALA A 47 -1.70 7.03 -1.06
N CYS A 48 -1.79 7.54 -2.29
CA CYS A 48 -3.00 7.48 -3.10
C CYS A 48 -3.44 6.03 -3.31
N LEU A 49 -2.51 5.15 -3.69
CA LEU A 49 -2.80 3.74 -3.93
C LEU A 49 -3.27 3.07 -2.64
N PHE A 50 -2.56 3.26 -1.52
CA PHE A 50 -2.91 2.72 -0.21
C PHE A 50 -4.28 3.19 0.28
N LYS A 51 -4.66 4.45 0.03
CA LYS A 51 -6.00 4.95 0.32
C LYS A 51 -7.07 4.24 -0.50
N LYS A 52 -6.82 4.04 -1.81
CA LYS A 52 -7.78 3.36 -2.71
C LYS A 52 -7.98 1.89 -2.37
N ILE A 53 -6.91 1.17 -2.01
CA ILE A 53 -7.02 -0.23 -1.57
C ILE A 53 -7.43 -0.38 -0.11
N GLY A 54 -7.61 0.72 0.63
CA GLY A 54 -8.07 0.72 2.02
C GLY A 54 -7.00 0.41 3.07
N VAL A 55 -5.73 0.34 2.69
CA VAL A 55 -4.60 0.25 3.62
C VAL A 55 -4.48 1.54 4.44
N MET A 56 -4.79 2.69 3.84
CA MET A 56 -4.83 3.99 4.52
C MET A 56 -6.24 4.59 4.52
N ASP A 57 -6.57 5.35 5.56
CA ASP A 57 -7.79 6.16 5.62
C ASP A 57 -7.59 7.56 4.96
N ASN A 58 -8.66 8.35 4.91
CA ASN A 58 -8.64 9.69 4.32
C ASN A 58 -7.76 10.68 5.10
N ARG A 59 -7.41 10.38 6.35
CA ARG A 59 -6.47 11.16 7.17
C ARG A 59 -5.02 10.72 6.95
N GLY A 60 -4.78 9.81 6.00
CA GLY A 60 -3.47 9.30 5.71
C GLY A 60 -2.93 8.37 6.79
N MET A 61 -3.80 7.73 7.59
CA MET A 61 -3.42 6.80 8.65
C MET A 61 -3.64 5.36 8.20
N ILE A 62 -2.76 4.44 8.57
CA ILE A 62 -2.93 3.01 8.33
C ILE A 62 -4.20 2.50 9.02
N SER A 63 -5.02 1.76 8.29
CA SER A 63 -6.32 1.24 8.74
C SER A 63 -6.39 -0.28 8.59
N PRO A 64 -6.01 -1.05 9.62
CA PRO A 64 -6.10 -2.51 9.61
C PRO A 64 -7.51 -3.02 9.26
N ALA A 65 -8.55 -2.38 9.81
CA ALA A 65 -9.94 -2.76 9.57
C ALA A 65 -10.34 -2.65 8.09
N LYS A 66 -10.04 -1.52 7.44
CA LYS A 66 -10.35 -1.31 6.02
C LYS A 66 -9.50 -2.19 5.10
N ALA A 67 -8.23 -2.38 5.46
CA ALA A 67 -7.35 -3.29 4.71
C ALA A 67 -7.91 -4.71 4.72
N ARG A 68 -8.32 -5.22 5.89
CA ARG A 68 -8.95 -6.54 6.03
C ARG A 68 -10.25 -6.65 5.24
N GLU A 69 -11.11 -5.64 5.32
CA GLU A 69 -12.38 -5.63 4.57
C GLU A 69 -12.15 -5.72 3.05
N ASN A 70 -11.23 -4.92 2.53
CA ASN A 70 -10.92 -4.94 1.10
C ASN A 70 -10.14 -6.19 0.68
N ALA A 71 -9.25 -6.69 1.53
CA ALA A 71 -8.55 -7.94 1.29
C ALA A 71 -9.52 -9.11 1.09
N LYS A 72 -10.60 -9.20 1.89
CA LYS A 72 -11.65 -10.23 1.69
C LYS A 72 -12.31 -10.18 0.30
N LYS A 73 -12.44 -8.98 -0.29
CA LYS A 73 -13.04 -8.80 -1.62
C LYS A 73 -12.06 -9.25 -2.71
N VAL A 74 -10.80 -8.86 -2.58
CA VAL A 74 -9.75 -9.13 -3.58
C VAL A 74 -9.24 -10.57 -3.52
N LEU A 75 -9.13 -11.15 -2.32
CA LEU A 75 -8.67 -12.51 -2.05
C LEU A 75 -9.83 -13.52 -2.00
N LYS A 76 -10.99 -13.19 -2.54
CA LYS A 76 -12.14 -14.09 -2.53
C LYS A 76 -11.78 -15.38 -3.30
N GLY A 77 -11.82 -16.51 -2.61
CA GLY A 77 -11.46 -17.82 -3.16
C GLY A 77 -9.99 -18.21 -2.97
N GLU A 78 -9.19 -17.36 -2.33
CA GLU A 78 -7.85 -17.70 -1.84
C GLU A 78 -7.93 -18.32 -0.43
N SER A 79 -6.84 -18.92 0.06
CA SER A 79 -6.80 -19.53 1.39
C SER A 79 -6.94 -18.51 2.53
N ASP A 80 -7.50 -18.94 3.66
CA ASP A 80 -7.62 -18.12 4.87
C ASP A 80 -6.26 -17.63 5.40
N GLU A 81 -5.17 -18.33 5.08
CA GLU A 81 -3.80 -17.95 5.39
C GLU A 81 -3.43 -16.57 4.80
N HIS A 82 -3.93 -16.24 3.61
CA HIS A 82 -3.67 -14.92 3.01
C HIS A 82 -4.31 -13.78 3.81
N LEU A 83 -5.53 -13.99 4.33
CA LEU A 83 -6.18 -12.99 5.19
C LEU A 83 -5.48 -12.86 6.54
N LYS A 84 -4.99 -13.96 7.10
CA LYS A 84 -4.17 -13.94 8.31
C LYS A 84 -2.87 -13.16 8.12
N ASN A 85 -2.17 -13.39 7.00
CA ASN A 85 -0.97 -12.64 6.64
C ASN A 85 -1.24 -11.13 6.51
N VAL A 86 -2.39 -10.75 5.94
CA VAL A 86 -2.81 -9.34 5.91
C VAL A 86 -2.98 -8.79 7.33
N ASP A 87 -3.68 -9.50 8.21
CA ASP A 87 -3.89 -9.04 9.59
C ASP A 87 -2.56 -8.83 10.33
N GLU A 88 -1.66 -9.81 10.28
CA GLU A 88 -0.38 -9.76 10.98
C GLU A 88 0.51 -8.60 10.49
N ILE A 89 0.55 -8.39 9.18
CA ILE A 89 1.31 -7.26 8.59
C ILE A 89 0.69 -5.93 8.99
N MET A 90 -0.64 -5.82 8.94
CA MET A 90 -1.33 -4.59 9.29
C MET A 90 -1.21 -4.26 10.77
N GLU A 91 -1.25 -5.26 11.65
CA GLU A 91 -1.01 -5.10 13.08
C GLU A 91 0.40 -4.51 13.32
N LYS A 92 1.44 -5.18 12.81
CA LYS A 92 2.84 -4.75 12.94
C LYS A 92 3.08 -3.35 12.37
N CYS A 93 2.65 -3.13 11.13
CA CYS A 93 2.97 -1.91 10.40
C CYS A 93 2.04 -0.74 10.72
N SER A 94 0.93 -0.94 11.44
CA SER A 94 0.11 0.18 11.92
C SER A 94 0.85 1.08 12.91
N THR A 95 1.92 0.59 13.55
CA THR A 95 2.80 1.38 14.43
C THR A 95 3.41 2.61 13.75
N VAL A 96 3.53 2.62 12.41
CA VAL A 96 3.96 3.80 11.64
C VAL A 96 3.03 5.01 11.81
N ASN A 97 1.79 4.79 12.27
CA ASN A 97 0.87 5.87 12.62
C ASN A 97 1.39 6.76 13.76
N GLN A 98 2.24 6.23 14.63
CA GLN A 98 2.83 6.96 15.76
C GLN A 98 4.07 7.77 15.36
N GLN A 99 4.61 7.55 14.16
CA GLN A 99 5.78 8.26 13.67
C GLN A 99 5.43 9.66 13.16
N LYS A 100 6.33 10.62 13.39
CA LYS A 100 6.18 11.99 12.90
C LYS A 100 6.32 12.03 11.38
N THR A 101 5.43 12.77 10.72
CA THR A 101 5.41 12.99 9.27
C THR A 101 5.18 14.46 8.99
N ASN A 102 5.66 14.97 7.86
CA ASN A 102 5.64 16.41 7.59
C ASN A 102 4.51 16.85 6.64
N ASP A 103 3.65 15.92 6.22
CA ASP A 103 2.63 16.16 5.18
C ASP A 103 1.19 15.91 5.65
N GLY A 104 0.98 15.78 6.97
CA GLY A 104 -0.32 15.69 7.61
C GLY A 104 -1.21 14.60 7.02
N SER A 105 -2.40 14.99 6.56
CA SER A 105 -3.41 14.07 6.01
C SER A 105 -3.11 13.58 4.59
N LYS A 106 -2.13 14.18 3.89
CA LYS A 106 -1.65 13.65 2.60
C LYS A 106 -1.10 12.24 2.78
N GLY A 107 -0.30 12.05 3.83
CA GLY A 107 0.21 10.75 4.27
C GLY A 107 1.24 10.12 3.34
N CYS A 108 1.84 10.89 2.42
CA CYS A 108 2.90 10.43 1.52
C CYS A 108 4.13 9.94 2.31
N ASP A 109 4.58 10.69 3.31
CA ASP A 109 5.69 10.28 4.17
C ASP A 109 5.34 9.01 4.96
N ARG A 110 4.10 8.90 5.46
CA ARG A 110 3.64 7.68 6.13
C ARG A 110 3.56 6.49 5.19
N ALA A 111 3.13 6.70 3.95
CA ALA A 111 3.09 5.66 2.94
C ALA A 111 4.49 5.12 2.63
N LYS A 112 5.54 5.96 2.62
CA LYS A 112 6.93 5.50 2.54
C LYS A 112 7.32 4.58 3.70
N LEU A 113 7.01 4.99 4.93
CA LEU A 113 7.31 4.19 6.12
C LEU A 113 6.56 2.86 6.11
N ALA A 114 5.26 2.91 5.79
CA ALA A 114 4.40 1.74 5.67
C ALA A 114 4.88 0.78 4.58
N PHE A 115 5.26 1.29 3.41
CA PHE A 115 5.79 0.48 2.32
C PHE A 115 7.02 -0.32 2.76
N GLY A 116 7.99 0.33 3.41
CA GLY A 116 9.17 -0.35 3.96
C GLY A 116 8.78 -1.49 4.91
N CYS A 117 7.94 -1.18 5.90
CA CYS A 117 7.46 -2.18 6.84
C CYS A 117 6.73 -3.36 6.17
N PHE A 118 5.87 -3.09 5.19
CA PHE A 118 5.17 -4.13 4.44
C PHE A 118 6.13 -5.01 3.66
N THR A 119 7.15 -4.44 3.01
CA THR A 119 8.13 -5.21 2.25
C THR A 119 9.03 -6.07 3.14
N GLU A 120 9.38 -5.59 4.34
CA GLU A 120 10.17 -6.33 5.32
C GLU A 120 9.38 -7.50 5.93
N ASN A 121 8.07 -7.35 6.10
CA ASN A 121 7.20 -8.33 6.76
C ASN A 121 6.35 -9.17 5.79
N ALA A 122 6.47 -8.95 4.48
CA ALA A 122 5.72 -9.72 3.48
C ALA A 122 6.13 -11.21 3.53
N PRO A 123 5.19 -12.15 3.31
CA PRO A 123 5.51 -13.57 3.22
C PRO A 123 6.52 -13.80 2.08
N LYS A 124 7.54 -14.62 2.34
CA LYS A 124 8.63 -14.93 1.40
C LYS A 124 8.22 -16.01 0.41
#